data_AF-A0A6V7LTF7-F1
#
_entry.id   AF-A0A6V7LTF7-F1
#
_cell.length_a   1.000
_cell.length_b   1.000
_cell.length_c   1.000
_cell.angle_alpha   90.00
_cell.angle_beta   90.00
_cell.angle_gamma   90.00
#
_symmetry.space_group_name_H-M   'P 1'
#
loop_
_entity.id
_entity.type
_entity.pdbx_description
1 polymer ?
#
loop_
_entity_poly.entity_id
_entity_poly.type
_entity_poly.pdbx_seq_one_letter_code
_entity_poly.pdbx_strand_id
1 'polypeptide(L)'
;VLIDNEVAESGDLEADWDFLPPKKIKDPSQTKPEDWDDRATIPDPEDKKPEDWDKPEHIPDPEAAKPEDWDEEMDGEWEAPMIDNPEYKGEWKPKQIDNPNYKGPWIHPEIDNPEYTADPELYKKDEICAIGFDLWQVKSGTIFDNVLITDEPELAKKFGDDVWKQTI
;
A
#
# COMPACT_ATOMS: atom_id res chain seq x y z
N VAL A 1 1.64 4.95 -27.69
CA VAL A 1 0.69 3.88 -28.11
C VAL A 1 -0.58 4.50 -28.64
N LEU A 2 -1.02 4.08 -29.83
CA LEU A 2 -2.32 4.48 -30.39
C LEU A 2 -3.23 3.25 -30.43
N ILE A 3 -4.49 3.41 -30.03
CA ILE A 3 -5.55 2.40 -30.19
C ILE A 3 -6.57 3.05 -31.12
N ASP A 4 -7.01 2.35 -32.15
CA ASP A 4 -8.04 2.85 -33.07
C ASP A 4 -7.64 4.16 -33.79
N ASN A 5 -6.33 4.35 -34.04
CA ASN A 5 -5.72 5.60 -34.54
C ASN A 5 -5.87 6.83 -33.61
N GLU A 6 -6.30 6.62 -32.36
CA GLU A 6 -6.38 7.64 -31.32
C GLU A 6 -5.25 7.44 -30.29
N VAL A 7 -4.76 8.55 -29.73
CA VAL A 7 -3.68 8.49 -28.73
C VAL A 7 -4.23 7.91 -27.44
N ALA A 8 -3.81 6.69 -27.11
CA ALA A 8 -4.13 6.05 -25.83
C ALA A 8 -3.07 6.37 -24.78
N GLU A 9 -1.80 6.43 -25.18
CA GLU A 9 -0.68 6.65 -24.26
C GLU A 9 0.51 7.31 -25.00
N SER A 10 1.21 8.20 -24.32
CA SER A 10 2.43 8.86 -24.80
C SER A 10 3.34 9.18 -23.64
N GLY A 11 4.65 8.99 -23.81
CA GLY A 11 5.65 9.32 -22.80
C GLY A 11 7.06 8.96 -23.27
N ASP A 12 7.97 8.81 -22.31
CA ASP A 12 9.41 8.65 -22.53
C ASP A 12 9.91 7.31 -21.98
N LEU A 13 10.74 6.60 -22.75
CA LEU A 13 11.25 5.28 -22.35
C LEU A 13 11.99 5.29 -21.00
N GLU A 14 12.75 6.35 -20.71
CA GLU A 14 13.47 6.48 -19.44
C GLU A 14 12.57 6.80 -18.24
N ALA A 15 11.39 7.41 -18.48
CA ALA A 15 10.50 7.86 -17.41
C ALA A 15 9.42 6.83 -17.10
N ASP A 16 8.95 6.13 -18.13
CA ASP A 16 7.83 5.19 -18.03
C ASP A 16 8.29 3.74 -17.76
N TRP A 17 9.59 3.44 -17.93
CA TRP A 17 10.17 2.12 -17.67
C TRP A 17 11.44 2.19 -16.81
N ASP A 18 11.61 1.18 -15.96
CA ASP A 18 12.79 0.99 -15.11
C ASP A 18 13.97 0.34 -15.87
N PHE A 19 14.42 0.97 -16.97
CA PHE A 19 15.59 0.49 -17.72
C PHE A 19 16.92 0.86 -17.06
N LEU A 20 16.98 2.06 -16.45
CA LEU A 20 18.17 2.63 -15.87
C LEU A 20 18.03 2.71 -14.34
N PRO A 21 19.15 2.75 -13.60
CA PRO A 21 19.12 3.06 -12.18
C PRO A 21 18.37 4.37 -11.90
N PRO A 22 17.72 4.52 -10.74
CA PRO A 22 16.96 5.73 -10.43
C PRO A 22 17.89 6.95 -10.44
N LYS A 23 17.39 8.09 -10.94
CA LYS A 23 18.16 9.34 -11.01
C LYS A 23 18.60 9.83 -9.62
N LYS A 24 17.80 9.54 -8.59
CA LYS A 24 18.06 9.93 -7.21
C LYS A 24 18.01 8.72 -6.28
N ILE A 25 18.93 8.68 -5.34
CA ILE A 25 18.96 7.69 -4.26
C ILE A 25 18.94 8.40 -2.91
N LYS A 26 18.45 7.71 -1.87
CA LYS A 26 18.59 8.20 -0.50
C LYS A 26 20.06 8.23 -0.12
N ASP A 27 20.51 9.32 0.48
CA ASP A 27 21.90 9.51 0.87
C ASP A 27 22.36 8.45 1.91
N PRO A 28 23.19 7.47 1.56
CA PRO A 28 23.58 6.43 2.51
C PRO A 28 24.40 6.98 3.70
N SER A 29 24.92 8.21 3.61
CA SER A 29 25.66 8.87 4.69
C SER A 29 24.76 9.53 5.74
N GLN A 30 23.47 9.72 5.43
CA GLN A 30 22.53 10.41 6.30
C GLN A 30 21.62 9.41 6.99
N THR A 31 21.50 9.55 8.30
CA THR A 31 20.53 8.81 9.11
C THR A 31 19.67 9.80 9.87
N LYS A 32 18.49 9.35 10.31
CA LYS A 32 17.62 10.17 11.15
C LYS A 32 18.40 10.57 12.40
N PRO A 33 18.58 11.88 12.68
CA PRO A 33 19.25 12.32 13.90
C PRO A 33 18.50 11.82 15.13
N GLU A 34 19.22 11.38 16.16
CA GLU A 34 18.59 10.94 17.43
C GLU A 34 17.80 12.06 18.11
N ASP A 35 18.20 13.32 17.90
CA ASP A 35 17.53 14.52 18.40
C ASP A 35 16.34 14.97 17.53
N TRP A 36 15.97 14.21 16.50
CA TRP A 36 14.83 14.54 15.64
C TRP A 36 13.54 13.89 16.14
N ASP A 37 12.69 14.68 16.81
CA ASP A 37 11.38 14.22 17.22
C ASP A 37 10.34 14.44 16.11
N ASP A 38 9.92 13.33 15.51
CA ASP A 38 8.87 13.24 14.48
C ASP A 38 7.49 12.90 15.08
N ARG A 39 7.38 12.80 16.40
CA ARG A 39 6.10 12.59 17.07
C ARG A 39 5.41 13.94 17.21
N ALA A 40 4.31 14.12 16.47
CA ALA A 40 3.48 15.32 16.57
C ALA A 40 2.88 15.46 17.98
N THR A 41 2.57 14.34 18.61
CA THR A 41 2.01 14.28 19.98
C THR A 41 2.85 13.39 20.88
N ILE A 42 2.94 13.76 22.16
CA ILE A 42 3.58 12.97 23.21
C ILE A 42 2.56 12.68 24.33
N PRO A 43 2.70 11.55 25.06
CA PRO A 43 1.88 11.30 26.23
C PRO A 43 2.12 12.40 27.26
N ASP A 44 1.02 12.94 27.81
CA ASP A 44 1.05 13.96 28.85
C ASP A 44 1.74 13.38 30.11
N PRO A 45 2.90 13.91 30.51
CA PRO A 45 3.61 13.42 31.69
C PRO A 45 2.86 13.72 33.01
N GLU A 46 1.92 14.67 33.00
CA GLU A 46 1.12 15.05 34.16
C GLU A 46 -0.21 14.27 34.24
N ASP A 47 -0.64 13.62 33.16
CA ASP A 47 -1.81 12.76 33.17
C ASP A 47 -1.42 11.43 33.82
N LYS A 48 -1.93 11.19 35.02
CA LYS A 48 -1.69 9.95 35.78
C LYS A 48 -2.92 9.07 35.70
N LYS A 49 -2.72 7.76 35.58
CA LYS A 49 -3.79 6.76 35.66
C LYS A 49 -4.62 7.02 36.93
N PRO A 50 -5.92 7.33 36.82
CA PRO A 50 -6.78 7.43 37.98
C PRO A 50 -6.81 6.09 38.73
N GLU A 51 -6.79 6.12 40.05
CA GLU A 51 -6.83 4.90 40.87
C GLU A 51 -8.09 4.05 40.59
N ASP A 52 -9.19 4.70 40.17
CA ASP A 52 -10.48 4.06 39.83
C ASP A 52 -10.57 3.55 38.37
N TRP A 53 -9.45 3.48 37.65
CA TRP A 53 -9.43 3.00 36.26
C TRP A 53 -9.14 1.50 36.14
N ASP A 54 -8.38 0.93 37.08
CA ASP A 54 -7.97 -0.47 37.07
C ASP A 54 -9.05 -1.38 37.68
N LYS A 55 -10.22 -1.40 37.05
CA LYS A 55 -11.31 -2.28 37.43
C LYS A 55 -11.17 -3.62 36.69
N PRO A 56 -11.51 -4.76 37.32
CA PRO A 56 -11.45 -6.05 36.65
C PRO A 56 -12.42 -6.07 35.46
N GLU A 57 -12.00 -6.70 34.35
CA GLU A 57 -12.80 -6.86 33.14
C GLU A 57 -14.08 -7.65 33.38
N HIS A 58 -14.01 -8.61 34.32
CA HIS A 58 -15.16 -9.42 34.72
C HIS A 58 -15.44 -9.32 36.22
N ILE A 59 -16.71 -9.17 36.58
CA ILE A 59 -17.21 -9.16 37.96
C ILE A 59 -18.25 -10.29 38.14
N PRO A 60 -18.39 -10.89 39.33
CA PRO A 60 -19.46 -11.86 39.58
C PRO A 60 -20.83 -11.18 39.43
N ASP A 61 -21.75 -11.83 38.73
CA ASP A 61 -23.11 -11.34 38.49
C ASP A 61 -23.86 -11.14 39.81
N PRO A 62 -24.20 -9.90 40.21
CA PRO A 62 -24.94 -9.63 41.44
C PRO A 62 -26.41 -10.07 41.37
N GLU A 63 -26.96 -10.33 40.17
CA GLU A 63 -28.32 -10.82 39.97
C GLU A 63 -28.39 -12.35 39.87
N ALA A 64 -27.23 -13.03 39.74
CA ALA A 64 -27.17 -14.48 39.77
C ALA A 64 -27.43 -14.99 41.19
N ALA A 65 -28.56 -15.67 41.37
CA ALA A 65 -28.84 -16.44 42.57
C ALA A 65 -28.56 -17.92 42.30
N LYS A 66 -28.08 -18.62 43.33
CA LYS A 66 -27.93 -20.07 43.32
C LYS A 66 -29.28 -20.72 42.96
N PRO A 67 -29.34 -21.61 41.96
CA PRO A 67 -30.57 -22.33 41.61
C PRO A 67 -31.10 -23.14 42.79
N GLU A 68 -32.43 -23.21 42.94
CA GLU A 68 -33.08 -23.98 44.03
C GLU A 68 -32.76 -25.49 43.96
N ASP A 69 -32.43 -26.00 42.76
CA ASP A 69 -32.08 -27.41 42.50
C ASP A 69 -30.55 -27.70 42.60
N TRP A 70 -29.72 -26.77 43.11
CA TRP A 70 -28.27 -26.99 43.23
C TRP A 70 -27.87 -27.74 44.50
N ASP A 71 -27.18 -28.87 44.35
CA ASP A 71 -26.71 -29.74 45.43
C ASP A 71 -25.21 -29.55 45.69
N GLU A 72 -24.83 -28.91 46.81
CA GLU A 72 -23.42 -28.64 47.15
C GLU A 72 -22.60 -29.90 47.44
N GLU A 73 -23.23 -31.03 47.81
CA GLU A 73 -22.54 -32.29 48.09
C GLU A 73 -22.18 -33.05 46.81
N MET A 74 -22.99 -32.90 45.76
CA MET A 74 -22.83 -33.58 44.47
C MET A 74 -22.20 -32.70 43.38
N ASP A 75 -22.52 -31.40 43.35
CA ASP A 75 -22.11 -30.45 42.29
C ASP A 75 -21.00 -29.47 42.73
N GLY A 76 -20.71 -29.38 44.05
CA GLY A 76 -19.66 -28.53 44.63
C GLY A 76 -20.12 -27.13 45.06
N GLU A 77 -19.17 -26.29 45.52
CA GLU A 77 -19.45 -24.89 45.87
C GLU A 77 -19.89 -24.10 44.62
N TRP A 78 -21.04 -23.45 44.70
CA TRP A 78 -21.58 -22.66 43.61
C TRP A 78 -20.81 -21.35 43.46
N GLU A 79 -20.31 -21.08 42.25
CA GLU A 79 -19.69 -19.80 41.88
C GLU A 79 -20.61 -19.04 40.92
N ALA A 80 -20.85 -17.75 41.19
CA ALA A 80 -21.65 -16.90 40.32
C ALA A 80 -20.98 -16.73 38.94
N PRO A 81 -21.75 -16.71 37.83
CA PRO A 81 -21.20 -16.43 36.52
C PRO A 81 -20.54 -15.05 36.50
N MET A 82 -19.39 -14.95 35.85
CA MET A 82 -18.70 -13.69 35.66
C MET A 82 -19.32 -12.92 34.50
N ILE A 83 -19.73 -11.68 34.71
CA ILE A 83 -20.27 -10.75 33.71
C ILE A 83 -19.25 -9.65 33.39
N ASP A 84 -19.36 -9.08 32.20
CA ASP A 84 -18.55 -7.93 31.80
C ASP A 84 -18.83 -6.74 32.73
N ASN A 85 -17.77 -6.20 33.33
CA ASN A 85 -17.89 -5.09 34.25
C ASN A 85 -18.23 -3.81 33.48
N PRO A 86 -19.41 -3.19 33.71
CA PRO A 86 -19.79 -1.94 33.03
C PRO A 86 -18.87 -0.76 33.39
N GLU A 87 -18.11 -0.87 34.49
CA GLU A 87 -17.12 0.13 34.89
C GLU A 87 -15.71 -0.13 34.35
N TYR A 88 -15.47 -1.24 33.62
CA TYR A 88 -14.20 -1.50 32.96
C TYR A 88 -14.00 -0.53 31.80
N LYS A 89 -12.99 0.34 31.93
CA LYS A 89 -12.67 1.38 30.94
C LYS A 89 -11.54 0.98 29.97
N GLY A 90 -11.11 -0.28 30.01
CA GLY A 90 -10.00 -0.81 29.20
C GLY A 90 -8.62 -0.37 29.69
N GLU A 91 -7.58 -0.70 28.90
CA GLU A 91 -6.21 -0.26 29.19
C GLU A 91 -6.11 1.27 29.16
N TRP A 92 -5.70 1.87 30.28
CA TRP A 92 -5.51 3.32 30.38
C TRP A 92 -4.42 3.78 29.42
N LYS A 93 -4.71 4.82 28.63
CA LYS A 93 -3.72 5.52 27.80
C LYS A 93 -3.70 7.00 28.20
N PRO A 94 -2.51 7.59 28.46
CA PRO A 94 -2.40 9.00 28.79
C PRO A 94 -2.94 9.87 27.66
N LYS A 95 -3.47 11.05 28.00
CA LYS A 95 -3.80 12.09 27.03
C LYS A 95 -2.58 12.43 26.19
N GLN A 96 -2.82 12.72 24.91
CA GLN A 96 -1.78 13.14 23.99
C GLN A 96 -1.75 14.67 23.92
N ILE A 97 -0.59 15.27 24.18
CA ILE A 97 -0.35 16.71 24.06
C ILE A 97 0.54 16.99 22.86
N ASP A 98 0.41 18.19 22.28
CA ASP A 98 1.27 18.63 21.20
C ASP A 98 2.73 18.67 21.68
N ASN A 99 3.62 18.07 20.89
CA ASN A 99 5.03 17.99 21.23
C ASN A 99 5.74 19.31 20.88
N PRO A 100 6.24 20.07 21.88
CA PRO A 100 6.93 21.33 21.61
C PRO A 100 8.26 21.16 20.86
N ASN A 101 8.83 19.95 20.87
CA ASN A 101 10.06 19.60 20.16
C ASN A 101 9.80 18.96 18.79
N TYR A 102 8.56 18.95 18.31
CA TYR A 102 8.22 18.38 17.01
C TYR A 102 8.92 19.13 15.88
N LYS A 103 9.84 18.46 15.20
CA LYS A 103 10.59 19.03 14.06
C LYS A 103 9.96 18.70 12.71
N GLY A 104 8.84 17.97 12.70
CA GLY A 104 8.20 17.47 11.48
C GLY A 104 8.60 16.02 11.16
N PRO A 105 7.95 15.39 10.17
CA PRO A 105 8.43 14.10 9.66
C PRO A 105 9.83 14.29 9.08
N TRP A 106 10.78 13.46 9.52
CA TRP A 106 12.13 13.49 8.95
C TRP A 106 12.08 13.01 7.50
N ILE A 107 12.48 13.86 6.56
CA ILE A 107 12.59 13.52 5.15
C ILE A 107 14.04 13.15 4.86
N HIS A 108 14.26 11.91 4.45
CA HIS A 108 15.59 11.44 4.08
C HIS A 108 16.10 12.24 2.88
N PRO A 109 17.28 12.90 2.95
CA PRO A 109 17.82 13.63 1.81
C PRO A 109 18.09 12.70 0.63
N GLU A 110 17.77 13.18 -0.56
CA GLU A 110 18.02 12.50 -1.83
C GLU A 110 19.25 13.11 -2.51
N ILE A 111 20.16 12.26 -2.98
CA ILE A 111 21.35 12.64 -3.74
C ILE A 111 21.26 12.08 -5.16
N ASP A 112 21.97 12.73 -6.09
CA ASP A 112 22.10 12.20 -7.44
C ASP A 112 22.79 10.84 -7.40
N ASN A 113 22.22 9.87 -8.12
CA ASN A 113 22.75 8.52 -8.14
C ASN A 113 24.02 8.48 -9.00
N PRO A 114 25.20 8.15 -8.43
CA PRO A 114 26.43 8.05 -9.21
C PRO A 114 26.38 6.94 -10.26
N GLU A 115 25.51 5.95 -10.09
CA GLU A 115 25.31 4.85 -11.04
C GLU A 115 24.34 5.20 -12.17
N TYR A 116 23.65 6.35 -12.11
CA TYR A 116 22.77 6.78 -13.19
C TYR A 116 23.60 7.39 -14.34
N THR A 117 23.37 6.89 -15.55
CA THR A 117 23.87 7.49 -16.79
C THR A 117 22.74 7.45 -17.81
N ALA A 118 22.43 8.59 -18.42
CA ALA A 118 21.42 8.68 -19.47
C ALA A 118 21.89 7.91 -20.71
N ASP A 119 20.99 7.13 -21.31
CA ASP A 119 21.28 6.33 -22.48
C ASP A 119 20.30 6.69 -23.62
N PRO A 120 20.77 7.44 -24.64
CA PRO A 120 19.92 7.83 -25.76
C PRO A 120 19.62 6.67 -26.71
N GLU A 121 20.32 5.53 -26.61
CA GLU A 121 20.16 4.39 -27.51
C GLU A 121 19.24 3.29 -26.94
N LEU A 122 18.52 3.53 -25.84
CA LEU A 122 17.60 2.56 -25.22
C LEU A 122 16.56 1.96 -26.18
N TYR A 123 16.12 2.73 -27.17
CA TYR A 123 15.13 2.29 -28.17
C TYR A 123 15.74 1.39 -29.25
N LYS A 124 17.06 1.38 -29.40
CA LYS A 124 17.75 0.73 -30.51
C LYS A 124 17.85 -0.77 -30.27
N LYS A 125 17.48 -1.54 -31.29
CA LYS A 125 17.69 -2.99 -31.36
C LYS A 125 18.47 -3.29 -32.63
N ASP A 126 19.35 -4.29 -32.57
CA ASP A 126 20.27 -4.59 -33.68
C ASP A 126 19.52 -5.08 -34.93
N GLU A 127 18.65 -6.07 -34.79
CA GLU A 127 17.88 -6.64 -35.90
C GLU A 127 16.57 -7.28 -35.42
N ILE A 128 15.48 -7.08 -36.16
CA ILE A 128 14.17 -7.69 -35.90
C ILE A 128 13.74 -8.45 -37.17
N CYS A 129 13.85 -9.78 -37.15
CA CYS A 129 13.63 -10.62 -38.34
C CYS A 129 12.38 -11.51 -38.28
N ALA A 130 11.76 -11.63 -37.12
CA ALA A 130 10.66 -12.55 -36.91
C ALA A 130 9.53 -11.88 -36.12
N ILE A 131 8.30 -12.25 -36.46
CA ILE A 131 7.09 -11.89 -35.72
C ILE A 131 6.54 -13.19 -35.15
N GLY A 132 6.40 -13.27 -33.83
CA GLY A 132 5.87 -14.42 -33.12
C GLY A 132 4.62 -14.04 -32.34
N PHE A 133 3.60 -14.89 -32.39
CA PHE A 133 2.42 -14.82 -31.53
C PHE A 133 2.47 -15.99 -30.55
N ASP A 134 2.98 -15.74 -29.35
CA ASP A 134 2.96 -16.69 -28.24
C ASP A 134 2.00 -16.17 -27.15
N LEU A 135 0.84 -16.81 -27.02
CA LEU A 135 -0.28 -16.30 -26.22
C LEU A 135 -0.98 -17.45 -25.49
N TRP A 136 -1.49 -17.15 -24.30
CA TRP A 136 -2.38 -18.04 -23.56
C TRP A 136 -3.84 -17.58 -23.68
N GLN A 137 -4.74 -18.49 -24.07
CA GLN A 137 -6.18 -18.21 -24.18
C GLN A 137 -7.01 -19.31 -23.50
N VAL A 138 -7.98 -18.90 -22.67
CA VAL A 138 -8.96 -19.82 -22.07
C VAL A 138 -10.12 -20.08 -23.03
N LYS A 139 -10.62 -19.02 -23.67
CA LYS A 139 -11.69 -19.08 -24.69
C LYS A 139 -11.10 -18.70 -26.04
N SER A 140 -11.29 -19.55 -27.03
CA SER A 140 -10.87 -19.32 -28.41
C SER A 140 -11.83 -18.39 -29.15
N GLY A 141 -11.41 -17.91 -30.33
CA GLY A 141 -12.21 -17.07 -31.23
C GLY A 141 -11.56 -15.73 -31.59
N THR A 142 -10.42 -15.40 -30.98
CA THR A 142 -9.65 -14.20 -31.34
C THR A 142 -9.02 -14.36 -32.71
N ILE A 143 -9.21 -13.37 -33.58
CA ILE A 143 -8.60 -13.31 -34.91
C ILE A 143 -7.69 -12.08 -34.93
N PHE A 144 -6.41 -12.30 -35.25
CA PHE A 144 -5.46 -11.23 -35.53
C PHE A 144 -5.25 -11.16 -37.04
N ASP A 145 -5.35 -9.96 -37.60
CA ASP A 145 -5.10 -9.67 -39.00
C ASP A 145 -4.39 -8.30 -39.13
N ASN A 146 -3.92 -7.98 -40.33
CA ASN A 146 -3.42 -6.66 -40.72
C ASN A 146 -2.15 -6.22 -39.97
N VAL A 147 -1.25 -7.18 -39.70
CA VAL A 147 0.06 -6.91 -39.08
C VAL A 147 0.92 -6.09 -40.05
N LEU A 148 1.34 -4.90 -39.61
CA LEU A 148 2.23 -4.00 -40.36
C LEU A 148 3.42 -3.59 -39.49
N ILE A 149 4.63 -3.64 -40.06
CA ILE A 149 5.84 -3.08 -39.46
C ILE A 149 6.42 -2.08 -40.46
N THR A 150 6.61 -0.84 -40.03
CA THR A 150 7.17 0.25 -40.84
C THR A 150 7.82 1.28 -39.92
N ASP A 151 8.75 2.06 -40.49
CA ASP A 151 9.40 3.22 -39.91
C ASP A 151 8.68 4.54 -40.22
N GLU A 152 7.59 4.49 -41.00
CA GLU A 152 6.81 5.66 -41.42
C GLU A 152 5.47 5.76 -40.66
N PRO A 153 5.33 6.68 -39.68
CA PRO A 153 4.10 6.80 -38.89
C PRO A 153 2.88 7.19 -39.74
N GLU A 154 3.09 8.01 -40.78
CA GLU A 154 2.02 8.43 -41.69
C GLU A 154 1.48 7.27 -42.52
N LEU A 155 2.37 6.38 -42.99
CA LEU A 155 1.98 5.16 -43.71
C LEU A 155 1.17 4.24 -42.79
N ALA A 156 1.63 4.04 -41.55
CA ALA A 156 0.93 3.22 -40.57
C ALA A 156 -0.48 3.75 -40.28
N LYS A 157 -0.61 5.07 -40.08
CA LYS A 157 -1.90 5.71 -39.85
C LYS A 157 -2.85 5.53 -41.03
N LYS A 158 -2.37 5.78 -42.25
CA LYS A 158 -3.15 5.61 -43.48
C LYS A 158 -3.59 4.17 -43.66
N PHE A 159 -2.70 3.20 -43.48
CA PHE A 159 -3.03 1.78 -43.56
C PHE A 159 -4.10 1.39 -42.53
N GLY A 160 -3.99 1.88 -41.28
CA GLY A 160 -5.02 1.68 -40.26
C GLY A 160 -6.38 2.26 -40.68
N ASP A 161 -6.41 3.47 -41.24
CA ASP A 161 -7.64 4.09 -41.73
C ASP A 161 -8.25 3.34 -42.92
N ASP A 162 -7.42 2.82 -43.83
CA ASP A 162 -7.86 2.12 -45.04
C ASP A 162 -8.39 0.71 -44.73
N VAL A 163 -7.78 -0.01 -43.79
CA VAL A 163 -8.07 -1.44 -43.54
C VAL A 163 -9.07 -1.62 -42.40
N TRP A 164 -8.90 -0.89 -41.30
CA TRP A 164 -9.67 -1.13 -40.08
C TRP A 164 -11.00 -0.37 -40.06
N LYS A 165 -11.03 0.91 -40.46
CA LYS A 165 -12.28 1.70 -40.49
C LYS A 165 -13.27 1.28 -41.59
N GLN A 166 -12.82 0.56 -42.62
CA GLN A 166 -13.72 0.03 -43.66
C GLN A 166 -14.43 -1.26 -43.22
N THR A 167 -13.96 -1.91 -42.16
CA THR A 167 -14.43 -3.24 -41.72
C THR A 167 -15.40 -3.18 -40.53
N ILE A 168 -15.54 -2.00 -39.89
CA ILE A 168 -16.44 -1.74 -38.74
C ILE A 168 -17.79 -1.20 -39.19
#